data_AF-A0A2U1UQD3-F1
#
_entry.id   AF-A0A2U1UQD3-F1
#
_cell.length_a   1.000
_cell.length_b   1.000
_cell.length_c   1.000
_cell.angle_alpha   90.00
_cell.angle_beta   90.00
_cell.angle_gamma   90.00
#
_symmetry.space_group_name_H-M   'P 1'
#
loop_
_entity.id
_entity.type
_entity.pdbx_description
1 polymer ?
#
loop_
_entity_poly.entity_id
_entity_poly.type
_entity_poly.pdbx_seq_one_letter_code
_entity_poly.pdbx_strand_id
1 'polypeptide(L)'
;MIMETINHNPGIWLQAADDAANSFLLQPAEVREHGSDNGYCKISVLSSLESLADALYYLDYPLYQFIKTHSNQWYSEGMTRQPEFSAAWTKRVIRRG
;
A
#
# COMPACT_ATOMS: atom_id res chain seq x y z
N MET A 1 -11.24 19.16 -27.46
CA MET A 1 -11.22 18.78 -26.04
C MET A 1 -9.86 18.17 -25.79
N ILE A 2 -8.94 18.94 -25.19
CA ILE A 2 -7.60 18.44 -24.89
C ILE A 2 -7.78 17.62 -23.61
N MET A 3 -7.63 16.30 -23.68
CA MET A 3 -7.49 15.49 -22.47
C MET A 3 -6.16 15.92 -21.85
N GLU A 4 -6.22 16.83 -20.87
CA GLU A 4 -5.11 17.02 -19.96
C GLU A 4 -4.85 15.66 -19.32
N THR A 5 -3.70 15.07 -19.63
CA THR A 5 -3.17 13.92 -18.91
C THR A 5 -2.96 14.38 -17.48
N ILE A 6 -3.91 14.08 -16.60
CA ILE A 6 -3.75 14.35 -15.17
C ILE A 6 -2.54 13.54 -14.72
N ASN A 7 -1.45 14.24 -14.42
CA ASN A 7 -0.25 13.63 -13.87
C ASN A 7 -0.50 13.32 -12.40
N HIS A 8 -1.11 12.17 -12.12
CA HIS A 8 -1.32 11.70 -10.77
C HIS A 8 0.05 11.42 -10.15
N ASN A 9 0.43 12.21 -9.12
CA ASN A 9 1.69 11.99 -8.41
C ASN A 9 1.61 10.68 -7.63
N PRO A 10 2.27 9.59 -8.08
CA PRO A 10 2.18 8.30 -7.40
C PRO A 10 2.82 8.33 -6.02
N GLY A 11 3.74 9.28 -5.77
CA GLY A 11 4.53 9.35 -4.54
C GLY A 11 3.68 9.55 -3.29
N ILE A 12 2.61 10.35 -3.34
CA ILE A 12 1.74 10.59 -2.17
C ILE A 12 1.01 9.30 -1.77
N TRP A 13 0.51 8.55 -2.74
CA TRP A 13 -0.21 7.31 -2.51
C TRP A 13 0.70 6.19 -2.00
N LEU A 14 1.90 6.09 -2.57
CA LEU A 14 2.91 5.13 -2.15
C LEU A 14 3.42 5.42 -0.74
N GLN A 15 3.67 6.69 -0.41
CA GLN A 15 4.06 7.09 0.94
C GLN A 15 2.95 6.79 1.94
N ALA A 16 1.69 7.08 1.61
CA ALA A 16 0.57 6.75 2.48
C ALA A 16 0.42 5.23 2.71
N ALA A 17 0.69 4.40 1.70
CA ALA A 17 0.73 2.94 1.84
C ALA A 17 1.88 2.49 2.77
N ASP A 18 3.07 3.09 2.63
CA ASP A 18 4.22 2.82 3.51
C ASP A 18 3.95 3.27 4.95
N ASP A 19 3.31 4.43 5.16
CA ASP A 19 2.97 4.95 6.49
C ASP A 19 1.93 4.08 7.19
N ALA A 20 0.94 3.56 6.44
CA ALA A 20 -0.02 2.58 6.95
C ALA A 20 0.70 1.28 7.39
N ALA A 21 1.59 0.75 6.54
CA ALA A 21 2.36 -0.44 6.90
C ALA A 21 3.26 -0.21 8.13
N ASN A 22 3.88 0.97 8.23
CA ASN A 22 4.73 1.32 9.36
C ASN A 22 3.92 1.46 10.66
N SER A 23 2.75 2.09 10.60
CA SER A 23 1.82 2.18 11.74
C SER A 23 1.39 0.81 12.23
N PHE A 24 1.17 -0.14 11.32
CA PHE A 24 0.96 -1.55 11.68
C PHE A 24 2.17 -2.12 12.42
N LEU A 25 3.37 -2.05 11.84
CA LEU A 25 4.59 -2.69 12.33
C LEU A 25 5.11 -2.13 13.67
N LEU A 26 4.84 -0.84 13.96
CA LEU A 26 5.26 -0.20 15.21
C LEU A 26 4.46 -0.67 16.43
N GLN A 27 3.34 -1.37 16.22
CA GLN A 27 2.55 -1.91 17.33
C GLN A 27 3.18 -3.19 17.92
N PRO A 28 2.95 -3.47 19.21
CA PRO A 28 3.31 -4.74 19.82
C PRO A 28 2.76 -5.94 19.04
N ALA A 29 3.50 -7.05 18.98
CA ALA A 29 3.10 -8.25 18.24
C ALA A 29 1.71 -8.76 18.67
N GLU A 30 1.43 -8.73 19.96
CA GLU A 30 0.14 -9.12 20.55
C GLU A 30 -1.04 -8.33 19.96
N VAL A 31 -0.88 -7.01 19.77
CA VAL A 31 -1.89 -6.13 19.17
C VAL A 31 -2.06 -6.43 17.67
N ARG A 32 -0.95 -6.73 16.98
CA ARG A 32 -0.96 -7.07 15.54
C ARG A 32 -1.64 -8.40 15.25
N GLU A 33 -1.51 -9.38 16.15
CA GLU A 33 -1.99 -10.76 15.96
C GLU A 33 -3.40 -10.99 16.50
N HIS A 34 -3.70 -10.48 17.69
CA HIS A 34 -4.98 -10.74 18.36
C HIS A 34 -6.00 -9.61 18.20
N GLY A 35 -5.54 -8.44 17.74
CA GLY A 35 -6.35 -7.23 17.75
C GLY A 35 -6.66 -6.77 19.18
N SER A 36 -6.88 -5.48 19.33
CA SER A 36 -7.58 -4.92 20.47
C SER A 36 -8.70 -4.04 19.91
N ASP A 37 -9.65 -3.61 20.74
CA ASP A 37 -10.76 -2.74 20.29
C ASP A 37 -10.28 -1.47 19.55
N ASN A 38 -9.01 -1.08 19.73
CA ASN A 38 -8.36 0.06 19.04
C ASN A 38 -7.07 -0.34 18.28
N GLY A 39 -6.79 -1.63 18.12
CA GLY A 39 -5.57 -2.13 17.50
C GLY A 39 -5.66 -2.11 15.97
N TYR A 40 -4.63 -1.58 15.31
CA TYR A 40 -4.53 -1.61 13.87
C TYR A 40 -3.93 -2.97 13.44
N CYS A 41 -4.76 -4.01 13.41
CA CYS A 41 -4.31 -5.39 13.16
C CYS A 41 -4.10 -5.67 11.66
N LYS A 42 -3.71 -6.91 11.32
CA LYS A 42 -3.45 -7.33 9.92
C LYS A 42 -4.62 -7.01 8.98
N ILE A 43 -5.85 -7.28 9.41
CA ILE A 43 -7.05 -7.03 8.60
C ILE A 43 -7.23 -5.52 8.40
N SER A 44 -7.13 -4.72 9.47
CA SER A 44 -7.31 -3.27 9.40
C SER A 44 -6.34 -2.59 8.45
N VAL A 45 -5.05 -2.98 8.46
CA VAL A 45 -4.05 -2.41 7.54
C VAL A 45 -4.29 -2.86 6.10
N LEU A 46 -4.68 -4.12 5.87
CA LEU A 46 -5.03 -4.59 4.52
C LEU A 46 -6.26 -3.89 3.97
N SER A 47 -7.30 -3.68 4.78
CA SER A 47 -8.49 -2.93 4.36
C SER A 47 -8.16 -1.46 4.03
N SER A 48 -7.22 -0.86 4.76
CA SER A 48 -6.77 0.51 4.47
C SER A 48 -5.97 0.58 3.16
N LEU A 49 -5.10 -0.39 2.91
CA LEU A 49 -4.34 -0.50 1.65
C LEU A 49 -5.26 -0.81 0.46
N GLU A 50 -6.29 -1.64 0.65
CA GLU A 50 -7.30 -1.90 -0.38
C GLU A 50 -8.12 -0.65 -0.70
N SER A 51 -8.60 0.07 0.33
CA SER A 51 -9.32 1.33 0.13
C SER A 51 -8.47 2.37 -0.59
N LEU A 52 -7.17 2.44 -0.27
CA LEU A 52 -6.20 3.31 -0.92
C LEU A 52 -6.00 2.92 -2.39
N ALA A 53 -5.92 1.62 -2.70
CA ALA A 53 -5.84 1.15 -4.07
C ALA A 53 -7.13 1.47 -4.84
N ASP A 54 -8.31 1.20 -4.27
CA ASP A 54 -9.59 1.42 -4.93
C ASP A 54 -9.80 2.91 -5.30
N ALA A 55 -9.30 3.84 -4.49
CA ALA A 55 -9.27 5.27 -4.83
C ALA A 55 -8.49 5.58 -6.12
N LEU A 56 -7.54 4.72 -6.48
CA LEU A 56 -6.71 4.84 -7.67
C LEU A 56 -7.26 4.10 -8.89
N TYR A 57 -8.30 3.27 -8.76
CA TYR A 57 -8.76 2.39 -9.84
C TYR A 57 -9.01 3.14 -11.17
N TYR A 58 -9.65 4.31 -11.10
CA TYR A 58 -9.95 5.16 -12.25
C TYR A 58 -8.92 6.28 -12.48
N LEU A 59 -7.98 6.50 -11.54
CA LEU A 59 -6.98 7.57 -11.62
C LEU A 59 -5.64 7.05 -12.17
N ASP A 60 -5.17 5.92 -11.65
CA ASP A 60 -3.91 5.28 -12.03
C ASP A 60 -4.06 3.76 -11.85
N TYR A 61 -4.61 3.10 -12.87
CA TYR A 61 -4.85 1.66 -12.84
C TYR A 61 -3.58 0.82 -12.64
N PRO A 62 -2.42 1.15 -13.28
CA PRO A 62 -1.15 0.49 -12.97
C PRO A 62 -0.74 0.57 -11.49
N LEU A 63 -0.92 1.73 -10.86
CA LEU A 63 -0.61 1.93 -9.44
C LEU A 63 -1.59 1.17 -8.54
N TYR A 64 -2.90 1.20 -8.87
CA TYR A 64 -3.92 0.36 -8.23
C TYR A 64 -3.52 -1.12 -8.22
N GLN A 65 -3.17 -1.67 -9.40
CA GLN A 65 -2.79 -3.07 -9.49
C GLN A 65 -1.53 -3.38 -8.68
N PHE A 66 -0.55 -2.46 -8.71
CA PHE A 66 0.66 -2.63 -7.92
C PHE A 66 0.37 -2.66 -6.42
N ILE A 67 -0.38 -1.70 -5.88
CA ILE A 67 -0.67 -1.64 -4.44
C ILE A 67 -1.44 -2.90 -4.01
N LYS A 68 -2.44 -3.37 -4.77
CA LYS A 68 -3.14 -4.63 -4.44
C LYS A 68 -2.22 -5.85 -4.47
N THR A 69 -1.47 -6.04 -5.55
CA THR A 69 -0.58 -7.22 -5.67
C THR A 69 0.51 -7.20 -4.59
N HIS A 70 1.11 -6.04 -4.35
CA HIS A 70 2.21 -5.89 -3.40
C HIS A 70 1.73 -6.05 -1.94
N SER A 71 0.52 -5.57 -1.62
CA SER A 71 -0.11 -5.81 -0.32
C SER A 71 -0.40 -7.30 -0.09
N ASN A 72 -0.92 -8.00 -1.10
CA ASN A 72 -1.20 -9.43 -1.01
C ASN A 72 0.08 -10.26 -0.86
N GLN A 73 1.15 -9.88 -1.58
CA GLN A 73 2.45 -10.49 -1.41
C GLN A 73 2.96 -10.29 0.02
N TRP A 74 2.93 -9.06 0.52
CA TRP A 74 3.34 -8.74 1.88
C TRP A 74 2.56 -9.53 2.95
N TYR A 75 1.25 -9.70 2.74
CA TYR A 75 0.42 -10.58 3.57
C TYR A 75 0.91 -12.03 3.56
N SER A 76 1.14 -12.60 2.37
CA SER A 76 1.61 -13.98 2.21
C SER A 76 2.99 -14.22 2.83
N GLU A 77 3.82 -13.19 2.92
CA GLU A 77 5.14 -13.20 3.56
C GLU A 77 5.07 -12.98 5.10
N GLY A 78 3.87 -12.87 5.65
CA GLY A 78 3.62 -12.81 7.09
C GLY A 78 3.71 -11.42 7.71
N MET A 79 3.90 -10.36 6.90
CA MET A 79 3.89 -8.95 7.33
C MET A 79 4.84 -8.62 8.48
N THR A 80 6.02 -9.25 8.50
CA THR A 80 7.01 -9.07 9.57
C THR A 80 8.00 -7.94 9.31
N ARG A 81 8.09 -7.46 8.07
CA ARG A 81 9.02 -6.42 7.59
C ARG A 81 8.26 -5.34 6.84
N GLN A 82 8.86 -4.18 6.60
CA GLN A 82 8.25 -3.16 5.76
C GLN A 82 8.09 -3.66 4.31
N PRO A 83 6.94 -3.38 3.65
CA PRO A 83 6.72 -3.75 2.25
C PRO A 83 7.46 -2.85 1.26
N GLU A 84 7.85 -1.64 1.65
CA GLU A 84 8.58 -0.67 0.81
C GLU A 84 7.87 -0.35 -0.53
N PHE A 85 6.59 0.02 -0.49
CA PHE A 85 5.79 0.32 -1.68
C PHE A 85 6.48 1.35 -2.58
N SER A 86 6.97 2.46 -2.02
CA SER A 86 7.62 3.53 -2.77
C SER A 86 8.86 3.03 -3.52
N ALA A 87 9.76 2.35 -2.83
CA ALA A 87 11.00 1.85 -3.41
C ALA A 87 10.74 0.73 -4.45
N ALA A 88 9.79 -0.18 -4.17
CA ALA A 88 9.41 -1.25 -5.08
C ALA A 88 8.76 -0.70 -6.36
N TRP A 89 7.95 0.35 -6.26
CA TRP A 89 7.37 1.02 -7.42
C TRP A 89 8.44 1.68 -8.30
N THR A 90 9.36 2.44 -7.71
CA THR A 90 10.46 3.07 -8.46
C THR A 90 11.29 2.02 -9.23
N LYS A 91 11.63 0.90 -8.58
CA LYS A 91 12.33 -0.21 -9.24
C LYS A 91 11.52 -0.80 -10.42
N ARG A 92 10.20 -0.92 -10.27
CA ARG A 92 9.31 -1.44 -11.31
C ARG A 92 9.23 -0.50 -12.51
N VAL A 93 9.13 0.81 -12.28
CA VAL A 93 9.04 1.81 -13.35
C VAL A 93 10.36 1.88 -14.13
N ILE A 94 11.50 1.91 -13.44
CA ILE A 94 12.83 1.95 -14.09
C ILE A 94 13.06 0.72 -14.99
N ARG A 95 12.62 -0.47 -14.57
CA ARG A 95 12.77 -1.71 -15.37
C ARG A 95 11.86 -1.79 -16.60
N ARG A 96 10.87 -0.92 -16.71
CA ARG A 96 9.92 -0.87 -17.85
C ARG A 96 10.21 0.29 -18.82
N GLY A 97 11.14 1.17 -18.46
CA GLY A 97 11.58 2.30 -19.28
C GLY A 97 12.77 1.96 -20.18
#